data_AF-A0A819FVV0-F1
#
_entry.id   AF-A0A819FVV0-F1
#
_cell.length_a   1.000
_cell.length_b   1.000
_cell.length_c   1.000
_cell.angle_alpha   90.00
_cell.angle_beta   90.00
_cell.angle_gamma   90.00
#
_symmetry.space_group_name_H-M   'P 1'
#
loop_
_entity.id
_entity.type
_entity.pdbx_description
1 polymer ?
#
loop_
_entity_poly.entity_id
_entity_poly.type
_entity_poly.pdbx_seq_one_letter_code
_entity_poly.pdbx_strand_id
1 'polypeptide(L)'
;MLNSAGCHIYHQIINSDILELLNENNNDKFIYYIFERLRRFTILPENIFLPLQYELSTLKNSYYDFYLDSTIYEMDKTWINYVRIPWFCFTPTRLIVKPFKFMRSNRVFRYIPNVSQSMSLVEFRDDTGSAYLSKELVPFLKHYLENGFWFGNRHYIYLHHAQSQVRQKQFYFYCEDKGKMTRETLESWMGNFDDEKLPAKNTARRTQPFSSTEETIEIDKKLVDIIPDLKTSDGKYNFTDGVGQISSDLNDMIHKSIGINVEKGEYVSSVLQIRYGGCKGTIAINPQLNGKKKQLLIRPSMNKFKCEHQILELCKRSLRLFPEQGSRPHVSEISGSDLDGDEYTVIWDPKLVPTSSNPTPYEYNSEPSLKPINRVVTPHDRLNVILDICEQDNLGRLSNIHLVLVDQLDSNSKETISLAAGLSQELDSIKPGQHPYTSSQIKDIVNTASITRSDFMQISDYEVYQPQKILGKLFRSAHHLNDTFKNALSNDSNGISLDRNFLHKCYEEYIDFVQSLYKRY
;
A
#
# COMPACT_ATOMS: atom_id res chain seq x y z
N MET A 1 -11.71 -7.60 -33.80
CA MET A 1 -12.56 -8.08 -32.67
C MET A 1 -11.95 -7.65 -31.34
N LEU A 2 -11.97 -6.34 -31.02
CA LEU A 2 -11.78 -5.79 -29.67
C LEU A 2 -12.37 -4.36 -29.66
N ASN A 3 -13.66 -4.25 -30.02
CA ASN A 3 -14.43 -2.99 -30.05
C ASN A 3 -15.75 -3.18 -29.28
N SER A 4 -15.66 -3.72 -28.06
CA SER A 4 -16.83 -3.98 -27.23
C SER A 4 -16.52 -3.76 -25.74
N ALA A 5 -16.20 -2.52 -25.40
CA ALA A 5 -16.40 -1.94 -24.06
C ALA A 5 -16.16 -0.42 -24.20
N GLY A 6 -17.24 0.36 -24.26
CA GLY A 6 -17.22 1.80 -24.52
C GLY A 6 -16.60 2.64 -23.40
N CYS A 7 -15.29 2.56 -23.20
CA CYS A 7 -14.58 3.42 -22.24
C CYS A 7 -13.11 3.69 -22.63
N HIS A 8 -12.84 4.10 -23.87
CA HIS A 8 -11.44 4.31 -24.32
C HIS A 8 -11.11 5.63 -25.03
N ILE A 9 -12.08 6.50 -25.33
CA ILE A 9 -11.77 7.72 -26.12
C ILE A 9 -11.31 8.91 -25.24
N TYR A 10 -11.80 9.04 -24.00
CA TYR A 10 -11.51 10.23 -23.18
C TYR A 10 -10.10 10.25 -22.55
N HIS A 11 -9.47 9.10 -22.33
CA HIS A 11 -8.10 9.03 -21.80
C HIS A 11 -7.02 9.42 -22.82
N GLN A 12 -7.31 9.37 -24.13
CA GLN A 12 -6.36 9.77 -25.16
C GLN A 12 -6.32 11.30 -25.35
N ILE A 13 -7.48 11.98 -25.27
CA ILE A 13 -7.61 13.42 -25.53
C ILE A 13 -6.94 14.28 -24.43
N ILE A 14 -6.96 13.82 -23.17
CA ILE A 14 -6.37 14.58 -22.04
C ILE A 14 -4.85 14.78 -22.23
N ASN A 15 -4.13 13.84 -22.84
CA ASN A 15 -2.67 13.85 -22.81
C ASN A 15 -2.01 14.61 -23.97
N SER A 16 -2.56 14.59 -25.19
CA SER A 16 -2.02 15.38 -26.30
C SER A 16 -2.09 16.88 -26.01
N ASP A 17 -3.24 17.31 -25.49
CA ASP A 17 -3.54 18.73 -25.28
C ASP A 17 -2.76 19.27 -24.07
N ILE A 18 -2.57 18.47 -23.02
CA ILE A 18 -1.68 18.82 -21.90
C ILE A 18 -0.23 18.98 -22.37
N LEU A 19 0.26 18.07 -23.22
CA LEU A 19 1.64 18.15 -23.73
C LEU A 19 1.83 19.37 -24.63
N GLU A 20 0.84 19.71 -25.47
CA GLU A 20 0.86 20.93 -26.28
C GLU A 20 0.86 22.18 -25.41
N LEU A 21 0.00 22.24 -24.38
CA LEU A 21 -0.05 23.33 -23.42
C LEU A 21 1.26 23.49 -22.63
N LEU A 22 1.92 22.39 -22.27
CA LEU A 22 3.23 22.42 -21.63
C LEU A 22 4.31 23.00 -22.54
N ASN A 23 4.28 22.69 -23.85
CA ASN A 23 5.22 23.28 -24.81
C ASN A 23 5.03 24.80 -24.91
N GLU A 24 3.79 25.29 -24.81
CA GLU A 24 3.49 26.73 -24.80
C GLU A 24 3.87 27.43 -23.48
N ASN A 25 3.72 26.76 -22.33
CA ASN A 25 3.81 27.37 -21.00
C ASN A 25 4.65 26.54 -20.00
N ASN A 26 5.91 26.23 -20.33
CA ASN A 26 6.75 25.28 -19.61
C ASN A 26 7.39 25.83 -18.30
N ASN A 27 6.59 26.18 -17.29
CA ASN A 27 7.09 26.58 -15.98
C ASN A 27 6.40 25.84 -14.82
N ASP A 28 7.07 25.85 -13.66
CA ASP A 28 6.66 25.12 -12.45
C ASP A 28 5.24 25.45 -11.97
N LYS A 29 4.84 26.72 -12.06
CA LYS A 29 3.51 27.16 -11.63
C LYS A 29 2.43 26.65 -12.58
N PHE A 30 2.71 26.65 -13.89
CA PHE A 30 1.79 26.12 -14.89
C PHE A 30 1.61 24.60 -14.76
N ILE A 31 2.71 23.87 -14.54
CA ILE A 31 2.68 22.42 -14.25
C ILE A 31 1.77 22.14 -13.05
N TYR A 32 1.96 22.88 -11.95
CA TYR A 32 1.15 22.70 -10.74
C TYR A 32 -0.34 23.04 -10.97
N TYR A 33 -0.61 24.09 -11.73
CA TYR A 33 -1.97 24.50 -12.12
C TYR A 33 -2.75 23.40 -12.85
N ILE A 34 -2.09 22.64 -13.75
CA ILE A 34 -2.71 21.51 -14.46
C ILE A 34 -3.25 20.48 -13.45
N PHE A 35 -2.44 20.06 -12.48
CA PHE A 35 -2.84 19.05 -11.49
C PHE A 35 -4.00 19.50 -10.59
N GLU A 36 -4.03 20.78 -10.19
CA GLU A 36 -5.14 21.32 -9.39
C GLU A 36 -6.44 21.41 -10.19
N ARG A 37 -6.38 21.82 -11.46
CA ARG A 37 -7.57 21.84 -12.31
C ARG A 37 -8.10 20.44 -12.56
N LEU A 38 -7.21 19.45 -12.81
CA LEU A 38 -7.60 18.05 -12.98
C LEU A 38 -8.42 17.51 -11.79
N ARG A 39 -8.17 17.99 -10.57
CA ARG A 39 -8.95 17.63 -9.36
C ARG A 39 -10.41 18.05 -9.44
N ARG A 40 -10.73 19.19 -10.06
CA ARG A 40 -12.12 19.68 -10.13
C ARG A 40 -13.00 18.74 -10.97
N PHE A 41 -12.44 18.06 -11.96
CA PHE A 41 -13.18 17.08 -12.77
C PHE A 41 -13.54 15.81 -11.99
N THR A 42 -12.77 15.43 -10.97
CA THR A 42 -13.09 14.26 -10.13
C THR A 42 -14.20 14.49 -9.10
N ILE A 43 -14.60 15.75 -8.86
CA ILE A 43 -15.70 16.09 -7.94
C ILE A 43 -17.05 16.14 -8.66
N LEU A 44 -17.05 16.08 -10.00
CA LEU A 44 -18.29 15.97 -10.75
C LEU A 44 -18.89 14.57 -10.52
N PRO A 45 -20.17 14.46 -10.11
CA PRO A 45 -20.89 13.20 -10.15
C PRO A 45 -20.74 12.58 -11.55
N GLU A 46 -20.76 11.25 -11.65
CA GLU A 46 -20.54 10.47 -12.88
C GLU A 46 -21.34 10.91 -14.13
N ASN A 47 -22.28 11.86 -13.99
CA ASN A 47 -23.20 12.32 -15.00
C ASN A 47 -23.13 13.84 -15.34
N ILE A 48 -22.22 14.62 -14.75
CA ILE A 48 -22.03 16.04 -15.18
C ILE A 48 -20.91 16.11 -16.22
N PHE A 49 -21.30 16.06 -17.48
CA PHE A 49 -20.40 16.22 -18.63
C PHE A 49 -20.17 17.70 -18.92
N LEU A 50 -19.04 18.26 -18.46
CA LEU A 50 -18.47 19.46 -19.09
C LEU A 50 -17.53 19.01 -20.22
N PRO A 51 -17.64 19.55 -21.45
CA PRO A 51 -16.72 19.20 -22.52
C PRO A 51 -15.30 19.56 -22.12
N LEU A 52 -14.42 18.55 -22.04
CA LEU A 52 -13.03 18.70 -21.64
C LEU A 52 -12.31 19.78 -22.47
N GLN A 53 -12.65 19.95 -23.75
CA GLN A 53 -12.14 21.02 -24.63
C GLN A 53 -12.56 22.44 -24.19
N TYR A 54 -13.76 22.62 -23.65
CA TYR A 54 -14.20 23.90 -23.10
C TYR A 54 -13.41 24.26 -21.84
N GLU A 55 -13.13 23.27 -20.99
CA GLU A 55 -12.33 23.47 -19.80
C GLU A 55 -10.82 23.66 -20.12
N LEU A 56 -10.25 22.92 -21.08
CA LEU A 56 -8.89 23.12 -21.60
C LEU A 56 -8.71 24.52 -22.22
N SER A 57 -9.71 25.02 -22.94
CA SER A 57 -9.70 26.42 -23.43
C SER A 57 -9.84 27.44 -22.29
N THR A 58 -10.56 27.13 -21.20
CA THR A 58 -10.52 27.97 -19.97
C THR A 58 -9.21 27.83 -19.17
N LEU A 59 -8.50 26.70 -19.22
CA LEU A 59 -7.15 26.54 -18.66
C LEU A 59 -6.18 27.51 -19.37
N LYS A 60 -6.27 27.59 -20.71
CA LYS A 60 -5.48 28.50 -21.54
C LYS A 60 -5.77 29.97 -21.22
N ASN A 61 -7.04 30.32 -20.97
CA ASN A 61 -7.46 31.71 -20.72
C ASN A 61 -7.34 32.15 -19.25
N SER A 62 -7.43 31.25 -18.27
CA SER A 62 -7.47 31.60 -16.83
C SER A 62 -6.16 31.37 -16.06
N TYR A 63 -5.09 30.91 -16.72
CA TYR A 63 -3.78 30.80 -16.09
C TYR A 63 -3.27 32.15 -15.51
N TYR A 64 -3.59 33.27 -16.18
CA TYR A 64 -3.27 34.60 -15.70
C TYR A 64 -4.12 35.02 -14.48
N ASP A 65 -5.39 34.59 -14.40
CA ASP A 65 -6.27 34.83 -13.24
C ASP A 65 -5.91 33.94 -12.04
N PHE A 66 -5.45 32.70 -12.27
CA PHE A 66 -4.92 31.81 -11.23
C PHE A 66 -3.66 32.37 -10.56
N TYR A 67 -2.88 33.17 -11.29
CA TYR A 67 -1.68 33.83 -10.77
C TYR A 67 -1.99 34.83 -9.63
N LEU A 68 -3.25 35.23 -9.46
CA LEU A 68 -3.72 36.13 -8.39
C LEU A 68 -4.17 35.40 -7.12
N ASP A 69 -4.38 34.08 -7.14
CA ASP A 69 -4.85 33.33 -5.97
C ASP A 69 -3.69 32.60 -5.29
N SER A 70 -2.97 33.33 -4.42
CA SER A 70 -1.82 32.88 -3.62
C SER A 70 -2.13 31.79 -2.58
N THR A 71 -3.34 31.23 -2.56
CA THR A 71 -3.87 30.38 -1.48
C THR A 71 -3.39 28.93 -1.50
N ILE A 72 -2.90 28.42 -2.63
CA ILE A 72 -2.63 26.98 -2.76
C ILE A 72 -1.25 26.59 -2.19
N TYR A 73 -0.30 27.52 -2.18
CA TYR A 73 1.00 27.32 -1.52
C TYR A 73 0.89 27.17 0.01
N GLU A 74 -0.22 27.63 0.61
CA GLU A 74 -0.45 27.57 2.05
C GLU A 74 -1.13 26.28 2.52
N MET A 75 -1.81 25.53 1.64
CA MET A 75 -2.59 24.35 2.05
C MET A 75 -1.71 23.21 2.58
N ASP A 76 -0.54 22.97 1.97
CA ASP A 76 0.36 21.89 2.42
C ASP A 76 1.10 22.24 3.73
N LYS A 77 1.18 23.53 4.09
CA LYS A 77 1.77 23.96 5.38
C LYS A 77 0.85 23.69 6.57
N THR A 78 -0.45 23.52 6.35
CA THR A 78 -1.44 23.40 7.43
C THR A 78 -1.70 21.96 7.87
N TRP A 79 -1.30 20.95 7.08
CA TRP A 79 -1.59 19.53 7.35
C TRP A 79 -0.31 18.69 7.36
N ILE A 80 0.53 18.80 8.39
CA ILE A 80 1.82 18.06 8.47
C ILE A 80 1.71 16.53 8.25
N ASN A 81 0.53 15.96 8.56
CA ASN A 81 0.24 14.53 8.46
C ASN A 81 -0.38 14.10 7.12
N TYR A 82 -0.62 15.02 6.19
CA TYR A 82 -1.17 14.74 4.86
C TYR A 82 -0.43 15.53 3.79
N VAL A 83 -0.38 14.99 2.57
CA VAL A 83 0.29 15.65 1.45
C VAL A 83 -0.49 15.43 0.18
N ARG A 84 -0.32 16.35 -0.77
CA ARG A 84 -0.74 16.19 -2.16
C ARG A 84 0.48 16.15 -3.05
N ILE A 85 0.63 15.10 -3.84
CA ILE A 85 1.73 14.99 -4.81
C ILE A 85 1.19 14.71 -6.21
N PRO A 86 1.85 15.22 -7.27
CA PRO A 86 1.59 14.87 -8.66
C PRO A 86 1.47 13.35 -8.83
N TRP A 87 0.52 12.90 -9.64
CA TRP A 87 0.26 11.50 -9.88
C TRP A 87 0.29 11.17 -11.36
N PHE A 88 1.14 10.23 -11.73
CA PHE A 88 1.32 9.78 -13.10
C PHE A 88 1.04 8.28 -13.21
N CYS A 89 0.44 7.88 -14.33
CA CYS A 89 0.22 6.49 -14.68
C CYS A 89 0.85 6.22 -16.05
N PHE A 90 1.89 5.40 -16.07
CA PHE A 90 2.53 4.94 -17.29
C PHE A 90 1.95 3.61 -17.75
N THR A 91 1.57 3.54 -19.02
CA THR A 91 1.26 2.32 -19.74
C THR A 91 2.23 2.16 -20.92
N PRO A 92 2.33 0.98 -21.54
CA PRO A 92 3.25 0.76 -22.67
C PRO A 92 3.06 1.76 -23.81
N THR A 93 1.83 2.27 -23.98
CA THR A 93 1.49 3.20 -25.08
C THR A 93 1.24 4.64 -24.62
N ARG A 94 1.12 4.92 -23.31
CA ARG A 94 0.65 6.22 -22.82
C ARG A 94 1.32 6.65 -21.52
N LEU A 95 1.50 7.96 -21.39
CA LEU A 95 1.61 8.64 -20.09
C LEU A 95 0.26 9.27 -19.78
N ILE A 96 -0.33 8.93 -18.64
CA ILE A 96 -1.60 9.49 -18.16
C ILE A 96 -1.33 10.37 -16.95
N VAL A 97 -1.64 11.66 -17.07
CA VAL A 97 -1.59 12.61 -15.96
C VAL A 97 -2.88 12.48 -15.13
N LYS A 98 -2.74 12.22 -13.83
CA LYS A 98 -3.86 12.09 -12.90
C LYS A 98 -3.94 13.29 -11.97
N PRO A 99 -5.12 13.55 -11.35
CA PRO A 99 -5.25 14.57 -10.32
C PRO A 99 -4.26 14.36 -9.17
N PHE A 100 -3.97 15.43 -8.43
CA PHE A 100 -3.16 15.34 -7.21
C PHE A 100 -3.57 14.16 -6.33
N LYS A 101 -2.60 13.32 -5.97
CA LYS A 101 -2.85 12.24 -5.03
C LYS A 101 -2.80 12.79 -3.62
N PHE A 102 -3.96 12.85 -2.97
CA PHE A 102 -4.06 13.09 -1.53
C PHE A 102 -3.72 11.80 -0.77
N MET A 103 -2.77 11.88 0.15
CA MET A 103 -2.35 10.74 0.95
C MET A 103 -1.82 11.15 2.31
N ARG A 104 -1.78 10.19 3.25
CA ARG A 104 -1.13 10.38 4.55
C ARG A 104 0.37 10.55 4.34
N SER A 105 0.94 11.53 5.03
CA SER A 105 2.35 11.88 4.97
C SER A 105 3.23 10.79 5.61
N ASN A 106 4.53 10.94 5.47
CA ASN A 106 5.55 10.08 6.03
C ASN A 106 6.80 10.91 6.40
N ARG A 107 7.79 10.26 7.03
CA ARG A 107 8.99 10.94 7.53
C ARG A 107 9.69 11.74 6.44
N VAL A 108 9.87 11.13 5.27
CA VAL A 108 10.58 11.74 4.15
C VAL A 108 9.82 12.95 3.61
N PHE A 109 8.50 12.82 3.47
CA PHE A 109 7.65 13.89 2.93
C PHE A 109 7.60 15.12 3.83
N ARG A 110 7.66 14.94 5.16
CA ARG A 110 7.75 16.05 6.11
C ARG A 110 9.10 16.77 6.07
N TYR A 111 10.15 16.08 5.65
CA TYR A 111 11.49 16.65 5.56
C TYR A 111 11.78 17.36 4.23
N ILE A 112 11.18 16.90 3.12
CA ILE A 112 11.38 17.50 1.80
C ILE A 112 10.70 18.87 1.73
N PRO A 113 11.45 19.96 1.47
CA PRO A 113 10.85 21.27 1.21
C PRO A 113 10.00 21.23 -0.06
N ASN A 114 8.81 21.86 -0.03
CA ASN A 114 7.90 21.91 -1.19
C ASN A 114 7.59 20.51 -1.76
N VAL A 115 7.35 19.52 -0.90
CA VAL A 115 7.09 18.12 -1.27
C VAL A 115 6.09 17.96 -2.42
N SER A 116 5.06 18.78 -2.51
CA SER A 116 4.03 18.75 -3.57
C SER A 116 4.52 19.16 -4.95
N GLN A 117 5.73 19.71 -5.03
CA GLN A 117 6.42 20.03 -6.28
C GLN A 117 7.59 19.07 -6.51
N SER A 118 8.25 18.64 -5.45
CA SER A 118 9.47 17.83 -5.56
C SER A 118 9.21 16.33 -5.59
N MET A 119 8.09 15.83 -5.09
CA MET A 119 7.74 14.41 -5.14
C MET A 119 6.68 14.14 -6.18
N SER A 120 6.60 12.92 -6.70
CA SER A 120 5.45 12.42 -7.44
C SER A 120 5.19 10.94 -7.14
N LEU A 121 3.92 10.53 -7.22
CA LEU A 121 3.54 9.13 -7.26
C LEU A 121 3.47 8.69 -8.72
N VAL A 122 4.16 7.62 -9.05
CA VAL A 122 4.14 7.03 -10.39
C VAL A 122 3.66 5.60 -10.28
N GLU A 123 2.65 5.25 -11.07
CA GLU A 123 2.19 3.89 -11.20
C GLU A 123 2.39 3.35 -12.61
N PHE A 124 2.69 2.06 -12.69
CA PHE A 124 2.84 1.38 -13.96
C PHE A 124 1.70 0.36 -14.15
N ARG A 125 1.03 0.45 -15.29
CA ARG A 125 -0.16 -0.33 -15.64
C ARG A 125 -0.04 -0.88 -17.06
N ASP A 126 -0.79 -1.93 -17.38
CA ASP A 126 -1.05 -2.24 -18.78
C ASP A 126 -2.07 -1.24 -19.38
N ASP A 127 -2.37 -1.39 -20.66
CA ASP A 127 -3.30 -0.50 -21.35
C ASP A 127 -4.77 -0.67 -20.96
N THR A 128 -5.10 -1.74 -20.22
CA THR A 128 -6.42 -1.94 -19.62
C THR A 128 -6.54 -1.25 -18.26
N GLY A 129 -5.44 -0.72 -17.72
CA GLY A 129 -5.39 -0.09 -16.41
C GLY A 129 -5.13 -1.06 -15.26
N SER A 130 -4.82 -2.33 -15.56
CA SER A 130 -4.47 -3.34 -14.56
C SER A 130 -2.99 -3.25 -14.22
N ALA A 131 -2.61 -3.67 -13.00
CA ALA A 131 -1.20 -3.86 -12.68
C ALA A 131 -0.69 -5.03 -13.53
N TYR A 132 0.15 -4.76 -14.53
CA TYR A 132 0.51 -5.79 -15.50
C TYR A 132 1.25 -6.96 -14.83
N LEU A 133 0.97 -8.20 -15.25
CA LEU A 133 1.57 -9.42 -14.69
C LEU A 133 2.68 -10.02 -15.57
N SER A 134 2.99 -9.34 -16.67
CA SER A 134 3.80 -9.86 -17.77
C SER A 134 5.27 -9.46 -17.63
N LYS A 135 6.17 -10.43 -17.83
CA LYS A 135 7.63 -10.24 -17.81
C LYS A 135 8.11 -9.35 -18.94
N GLU A 136 7.35 -9.31 -20.03
CA GLU A 136 7.62 -8.51 -21.22
C GLU A 136 7.60 -7.00 -20.92
N LEU A 137 6.94 -6.57 -19.84
CA LEU A 137 6.89 -5.17 -19.39
C LEU A 137 7.91 -4.83 -18.29
N VAL A 138 8.74 -5.79 -17.88
CA VAL A 138 9.84 -5.54 -16.92
C VAL A 138 10.88 -4.57 -17.49
N PRO A 139 11.31 -4.68 -18.76
CA PRO A 139 12.22 -3.70 -19.36
C PRO A 139 11.64 -2.28 -19.37
N PHE A 140 10.32 -2.14 -19.58
CA PHE A 140 9.63 -0.86 -19.53
C PHE A 140 9.71 -0.22 -18.14
N LEU A 141 9.38 -0.96 -17.08
CA LEU A 141 9.54 -0.47 -15.70
C LEU A 141 10.98 -0.16 -15.35
N LYS A 142 11.90 -1.06 -15.69
CA LYS A 142 13.33 -0.89 -15.44
C LYS A 142 13.84 0.43 -16.06
N HIS A 143 13.45 0.72 -17.30
CA HIS A 143 13.83 1.96 -17.98
C HIS A 143 13.50 3.21 -17.15
N TYR A 144 12.28 3.32 -16.62
CA TYR A 144 11.88 4.48 -15.82
C TYR A 144 12.51 4.49 -14.42
N LEU A 145 12.71 3.33 -13.80
CA LEU A 145 13.39 3.26 -12.50
C LEU A 145 14.88 3.64 -12.60
N GLU A 146 15.53 3.40 -13.74
CA GLU A 146 16.92 3.76 -13.98
C GLU A 146 17.08 5.22 -14.44
N ASN A 147 16.23 5.67 -15.36
CA ASN A 147 16.42 6.94 -16.08
C ASN A 147 15.50 8.07 -15.61
N GLY A 148 14.44 7.77 -14.85
CA GLY A 148 13.40 8.74 -14.54
C GLY A 148 12.55 9.09 -15.76
N PHE A 149 11.85 10.23 -15.69
CA PHE A 149 11.11 10.80 -16.80
C PHE A 149 11.03 12.32 -16.70
N TRP A 150 10.86 12.98 -17.84
CA TRP A 150 10.64 14.43 -17.92
C TRP A 150 9.15 14.74 -17.99
N PHE A 151 8.73 15.76 -17.27
CA PHE A 151 7.40 16.37 -17.41
C PHE A 151 7.58 17.89 -17.40
N GLY A 152 7.42 18.51 -18.58
CA GLY A 152 7.83 19.90 -18.78
C GLY A 152 9.34 20.07 -18.55
N ASN A 153 9.72 21.03 -17.72
CA ASN A 153 11.10 21.34 -17.32
C ASN A 153 11.60 20.54 -16.12
N ARG A 154 10.81 19.57 -15.62
CA ARG A 154 11.10 18.80 -14.41
C ARG A 154 11.50 17.38 -14.75
N HIS A 155 12.63 16.94 -14.20
CA HIS A 155 13.11 15.56 -14.31
C HIS A 155 12.84 14.83 -13.00
N TYR A 156 11.90 13.90 -13.05
CA TYR A 156 11.56 13.05 -11.92
C TYR A 156 12.39 11.76 -11.99
N ILE A 157 13.24 11.54 -11.00
CA ILE A 157 14.06 10.33 -10.86
C ILE A 157 13.48 9.40 -9.78
N TYR A 158 13.64 8.10 -9.94
CA TYR A 158 13.19 7.15 -8.93
C TYR A 158 13.87 7.40 -7.58
N LEU A 159 13.07 7.54 -6.53
CA LEU A 159 13.57 7.65 -5.16
C LEU A 159 13.36 6.32 -4.41
N HIS A 160 12.11 5.98 -4.11
CA HIS A 160 11.76 4.82 -3.29
C HIS A 160 10.28 4.43 -3.46
N HIS A 161 9.75 3.59 -2.59
CA HIS A 161 8.35 3.14 -2.56
C HIS A 161 7.97 2.77 -1.13
N ALA A 162 6.68 2.70 -0.81
CA ALA A 162 6.23 2.00 0.38
C ALA A 162 6.16 0.48 0.12
N GLN A 163 6.33 -0.34 1.16
CA GLN A 163 6.36 -1.81 1.03
C GLN A 163 5.06 -2.38 0.43
N SER A 164 3.90 -1.75 0.68
CA SER A 164 2.63 -2.14 0.08
C SER A 164 2.49 -1.75 -1.40
N GLN A 165 3.26 -0.76 -1.87
CA GLN A 165 3.12 -0.17 -3.20
C GLN A 165 3.88 -0.95 -4.29
N VAL A 166 4.98 -1.62 -3.97
CA VAL A 166 5.79 -2.34 -4.96
C VAL A 166 4.98 -3.43 -5.68
N ARG A 167 4.12 -4.16 -4.96
CA ARG A 167 3.20 -5.16 -5.55
C ARG A 167 2.17 -4.51 -6.45
N GLN A 168 1.73 -3.29 -6.09
CA GLN A 168 0.86 -2.46 -6.91
C GLN A 168 1.61 -1.66 -7.98
N LYS A 169 2.91 -1.94 -8.21
CA LYS A 169 3.74 -1.26 -9.22
C LYS A 169 3.68 0.27 -9.10
N GLN A 170 3.69 0.74 -7.85
CA GLN A 170 3.62 2.14 -7.47
C GLN A 170 4.93 2.56 -6.80
N PHE A 171 5.44 3.71 -7.20
CA PHE A 171 6.76 4.20 -6.81
C PHE A 171 6.74 5.70 -6.61
N TYR A 172 7.58 6.17 -5.70
CA TYR A 172 7.81 7.59 -5.49
C TYR A 172 9.02 8.04 -6.31
N PHE A 173 8.80 9.08 -7.10
CA PHE A 173 9.85 9.76 -7.85
C PHE A 173 10.08 11.14 -7.24
N TYR A 174 11.32 11.62 -7.36
CA TYR A 174 11.79 12.89 -6.82
C TYR A 174 12.33 13.75 -7.95
N CYS A 175 11.94 15.01 -7.98
CA CYS A 175 12.51 16.04 -8.83
C CYS A 175 13.44 16.88 -7.96
N GLU A 176 14.75 16.78 -8.22
CA GLU A 176 15.74 17.55 -7.47
C GLU A 176 15.52 19.05 -7.69
N ASP A 177 15.45 19.80 -6.59
CA ASP A 177 15.42 21.25 -6.64
C ASP A 177 16.85 21.78 -6.71
N LYS A 178 17.18 22.50 -7.79
CA LYS A 178 18.55 22.98 -8.07
C LYS A 178 19.04 23.85 -6.90
N GLY A 179 20.04 23.33 -6.17
CA GLY A 179 20.70 24.05 -5.07
C GLY A 179 20.13 23.83 -3.67
N LYS A 180 19.23 22.85 -3.46
CA LYS A 180 18.68 22.53 -2.13
C LYS A 180 19.10 21.14 -1.61
N MET A 181 18.36 20.11 -2.00
CA MET A 181 18.47 18.75 -1.48
C MET A 181 18.64 17.79 -2.66
N THR A 182 19.79 17.12 -2.75
CA THR A 182 19.99 16.06 -3.74
C THR A 182 19.43 14.74 -3.22
N ARG A 183 19.25 13.77 -4.13
CA ARG A 183 18.88 12.40 -3.78
C ARG A 183 19.87 11.81 -2.77
N GLU A 184 21.16 12.01 -2.96
CA GLU A 184 22.20 11.46 -2.10
C GLU A 184 22.14 12.04 -0.68
N THR A 185 21.94 13.36 -0.56
CA THR A 185 21.81 14.00 0.75
C THR A 185 20.53 13.55 1.46
N LEU A 186 19.45 13.32 0.71
CA LEU A 186 18.20 12.80 1.27
C LEU A 186 18.35 11.34 1.74
N GLU A 187 18.95 10.47 0.91
CA GLU A 187 19.21 9.07 1.26
C GLU A 187 20.15 8.95 2.47
N SER A 188 21.14 9.84 2.59
CA SER A 188 22.02 9.90 3.75
C SER A 188 21.30 10.32 5.03
N TRP A 189 20.38 11.29 4.93
CA TRP A 189 19.56 11.73 6.06
C TRP A 189 18.60 10.64 6.55
N MET A 190 18.08 9.79 5.66
CA MET A 190 17.15 8.71 6.03
C MET A 190 17.74 7.71 7.02
N GLY A 191 19.07 7.50 6.99
CA GLY A 191 19.77 6.61 7.90
C GLY A 191 20.96 5.90 7.27
N ASN A 192 21.68 5.11 8.06
CA ASN A 192 22.77 4.26 7.60
C ASN A 192 22.28 2.81 7.43
N PHE A 193 22.37 2.32 6.20
CA PHE A 193 21.92 0.98 5.80
C PHE A 193 23.09 0.05 5.43
N ASP A 194 24.33 0.49 5.60
CA ASP A 194 25.49 -0.23 5.07
C ASP A 194 25.77 -1.53 5.81
N ASP A 195 25.32 -1.63 7.07
CA ASP A 195 25.44 -2.84 7.89
C ASP A 195 24.53 -3.97 7.40
N GLU A 196 23.43 -3.67 6.68
CA GLU A 196 22.54 -4.69 6.12
C GLU A 196 23.08 -5.19 4.77
N LYS A 197 23.65 -6.40 4.81
CA LYS A 197 24.33 -7.04 3.69
C LYS A 197 23.42 -7.95 2.86
N LEU A 198 22.16 -8.14 3.23
CA LEU A 198 21.19 -8.85 2.39
C LEU A 198 20.42 -7.84 1.52
N PRO A 199 20.55 -7.87 0.18
CA PRO A 199 19.97 -6.84 -0.70
C PRO A 199 18.46 -6.59 -0.49
N ALA A 200 17.68 -7.64 -0.27
CA ALA A 200 16.25 -7.50 -0.12
C ALA A 200 15.83 -7.00 1.28
N LYS A 201 16.50 -7.41 2.37
CA LYS A 201 16.36 -6.74 3.68
C LYS A 201 16.84 -5.29 3.64
N ASN A 202 17.93 -4.99 2.94
CA ASN A 202 18.45 -3.63 2.78
C ASN A 202 17.42 -2.73 2.08
N THR A 203 16.85 -3.23 0.98
CA THR A 203 15.79 -2.56 0.22
C THR A 203 14.57 -2.31 1.11
N ALA A 204 14.10 -3.32 1.86
CA ALA A 204 12.97 -3.18 2.78
C ALA A 204 13.22 -2.21 3.94
N ARG A 205 14.47 -2.06 4.42
CA ARG A 205 14.82 -1.11 5.48
C ARG A 205 14.81 0.34 4.97
N ARG A 206 15.30 0.56 3.76
CA ARG A 206 15.31 1.88 3.11
C ARG A 206 13.90 2.41 2.81
N THR A 207 12.90 1.54 2.68
CA THR A 207 11.51 1.97 2.49
C THR A 207 10.79 2.32 3.79
N GLN A 208 11.35 2.00 4.96
CA GLN A 208 10.67 2.23 6.25
C GLN A 208 10.31 3.71 6.51
N PRO A 209 11.18 4.71 6.21
CA PRO A 209 10.84 6.13 6.33
C PRO A 209 9.66 6.59 5.45
N PHE A 210 9.27 5.81 4.43
CA PHE A 210 8.12 6.08 3.56
C PHE A 210 6.81 5.46 4.08
N SER A 211 6.83 4.82 5.26
CA SER A 211 5.61 4.33 5.91
C SER A 211 4.69 5.51 6.24
N SER A 212 3.43 5.42 5.86
CA SER A 212 2.42 6.40 6.25
C SER A 212 2.31 6.47 7.76
N THR A 213 2.57 7.64 8.32
CA THR A 213 2.70 7.87 9.77
C THR A 213 2.22 9.27 10.13
N GLU A 214 1.68 9.40 11.33
CA GLU A 214 1.47 10.70 11.97
C GLU A 214 2.70 11.08 12.78
N GLU A 215 3.21 12.29 12.58
CA GLU A 215 4.24 12.85 13.45
C GLU A 215 3.65 13.17 14.83
N THR A 216 4.41 12.92 15.90
CA THR A 216 3.94 13.15 17.27
C THR A 216 4.88 14.11 18.02
N ILE A 217 5.75 13.59 18.88
CA ILE A 217 6.66 14.37 19.71
C ILE A 217 8.11 13.96 19.43
N GLU A 218 9.02 14.90 19.60
CA GLU A 218 10.44 14.62 19.75
C GLU A 218 10.71 14.06 21.15
N ILE A 219 11.46 12.96 21.23
CA ILE A 219 11.80 12.30 22.50
C ILE A 219 13.30 12.49 22.76
N ASP A 220 13.64 13.21 23.83
CA ASP A 220 15.03 13.35 24.26
C ASP A 220 15.66 11.97 24.47
N LYS A 221 16.79 11.71 23.80
CA LYS A 221 17.59 10.47 23.95
C LYS A 221 17.88 10.10 25.40
N LYS A 222 17.93 11.06 26.33
CA LYS A 222 18.10 10.80 27.77
C LYS A 222 16.97 9.98 28.38
N LEU A 223 15.73 10.14 27.87
CA LEU A 223 14.55 9.39 28.28
C LEU A 223 14.49 7.99 27.67
N VAL A 224 15.30 7.69 26.66
CA VAL A 224 15.28 6.41 25.95
C VAL A 224 16.32 5.46 26.54
N ASP A 225 15.98 4.18 26.68
CA ASP A 225 16.91 3.11 27.04
C ASP A 225 16.75 1.90 26.11
N ILE A 226 17.83 1.12 25.95
CA ILE A 226 17.81 -0.12 25.17
C ILE A 226 17.88 -1.29 26.13
N ILE A 227 16.83 -2.13 26.13
CA ILE A 227 16.72 -3.31 27.00
C ILE A 227 16.77 -4.62 26.18
N PRO A 228 17.33 -5.72 26.72
CA PRO A 228 17.49 -6.97 25.98
C PRO A 228 16.16 -7.66 25.72
N ASP A 229 15.97 -8.25 24.54
CA ASP A 229 14.82 -9.11 24.22
C ASP A 229 14.64 -10.27 25.22
N LEU A 230 13.38 -10.60 25.55
CA LEU A 230 13.03 -11.73 26.40
C LEU A 230 12.90 -12.99 25.55
N LYS A 231 13.78 -13.96 25.78
CA LYS A 231 13.84 -15.22 25.03
C LYS A 231 13.64 -16.43 25.93
N THR A 232 13.25 -17.55 25.35
CA THR A 232 13.29 -18.85 26.04
C THR A 232 14.73 -19.21 26.45
N SER A 233 14.88 -20.12 27.42
CA SER A 233 16.20 -20.54 27.92
C SER A 233 17.11 -21.15 26.85
N ASP A 234 16.52 -21.80 25.84
CA ASP A 234 17.21 -22.36 24.66
C ASP A 234 17.43 -21.31 23.55
N GLY A 235 16.92 -20.09 23.71
CA GLY A 235 16.98 -19.01 22.73
C GLY A 235 16.10 -19.22 21.49
N LYS A 236 15.30 -20.29 21.44
CA LYS A 236 14.48 -20.65 20.27
C LYS A 236 13.40 -19.62 19.97
N TYR A 237 12.75 -19.06 20.99
CA TYR A 237 11.67 -18.10 20.83
C TYR A 237 11.96 -16.76 21.51
N ASN A 238 11.45 -15.69 20.91
CA ASN A 238 11.50 -14.33 21.44
C ASN A 238 10.08 -13.85 21.79
N PHE A 239 9.82 -13.60 23.06
CA PHE A 239 8.53 -13.10 23.57
C PHE A 239 8.33 -11.61 23.32
N THR A 240 9.40 -10.88 23.06
CA THR A 240 9.35 -9.42 22.88
C THR A 240 9.83 -8.96 21.51
N ASP A 241 9.75 -9.83 20.51
CA ASP A 241 10.16 -9.47 19.14
C ASP A 241 9.33 -8.31 18.60
N GLY A 242 9.95 -7.15 18.45
CA GLY A 242 9.30 -5.96 17.94
C GLY A 242 8.48 -5.16 18.97
N VAL A 243 8.56 -5.44 20.28
CA VAL A 243 7.80 -4.68 21.30
C VAL A 243 8.68 -4.01 22.36
N GLY A 244 8.45 -2.71 22.56
CA GLY A 244 9.04 -1.89 23.62
C GLY A 244 8.03 -1.49 24.70
N GLN A 245 8.46 -0.60 25.60
CA GLN A 245 7.62 -0.08 26.68
C GLN A 245 7.70 1.44 26.77
N ILE A 246 6.62 2.09 27.21
CA ILE A 246 6.54 3.55 27.35
C ILE A 246 5.86 3.93 28.68
N SER A 247 6.29 5.02 29.31
CA SER A 247 5.60 5.57 30.48
C SER A 247 4.19 6.05 30.11
N SER A 248 3.27 6.08 31.09
CA SER A 248 1.95 6.68 30.88
C SER A 248 2.07 8.16 30.54
N ASP A 249 2.97 8.89 31.21
CA ASP A 249 3.16 10.32 31.00
C ASP A 249 3.57 10.63 29.54
N LEU A 250 4.54 9.88 29.00
CA LEU A 250 5.02 10.07 27.64
C LEU A 250 3.98 9.60 26.61
N ASN A 251 3.21 8.56 26.93
CA ASN A 251 2.09 8.12 26.11
C ASN A 251 0.99 9.18 26.03
N ASP A 252 0.65 9.84 27.14
CA ASP A 252 -0.31 10.93 27.17
C ASP A 252 0.17 12.14 26.35
N MET A 253 1.47 12.46 26.41
CA MET A 253 2.07 13.51 25.56
C MET A 253 1.90 13.20 24.07
N ILE A 254 2.10 11.95 23.65
CA ILE A 254 1.85 11.51 22.28
C ILE A 254 0.38 11.73 21.90
N HIS A 255 -0.56 11.29 22.75
CA HIS A 255 -1.99 11.44 22.47
C HIS A 255 -2.43 12.91 22.41
N LYS A 256 -1.93 13.76 23.32
CA LYS A 256 -2.15 15.21 23.27
C LYS A 256 -1.64 15.83 21.96
N SER A 257 -0.47 15.41 21.47
CA SER A 257 0.11 15.92 20.22
C SER A 257 -0.74 15.66 18.97
N ILE A 258 -1.54 14.59 18.99
CA ILE A 258 -2.47 14.24 17.90
C ILE A 258 -3.91 14.72 18.16
N GLY A 259 -4.10 15.63 19.13
CA GLY A 259 -5.37 16.30 19.40
C GLY A 259 -6.32 15.57 20.35
N ILE A 260 -5.87 14.52 21.05
CA ILE A 260 -6.70 13.81 22.03
C ILE A 260 -6.67 14.55 23.37
N ASN A 261 -7.86 14.88 23.89
CA ASN A 261 -8.03 15.59 25.14
C ASN A 261 -8.04 14.64 26.35
N VAL A 262 -6.84 14.22 26.76
CA VAL A 262 -6.64 13.33 27.91
C VAL A 262 -7.24 13.89 29.20
N GLU A 263 -7.23 15.22 29.39
CA GLU A 263 -7.75 15.90 30.58
C GLU A 263 -9.27 15.83 30.69
N LYS A 264 -9.96 15.73 29.54
CA LYS A 264 -11.41 15.48 29.48
C LYS A 264 -11.77 14.00 29.53
N GLY A 265 -10.80 13.12 29.76
CA GLY A 265 -10.99 11.67 29.78
C GLY A 265 -11.23 11.08 28.38
N GLU A 266 -10.79 11.76 27.32
CA GLU A 266 -10.80 11.14 26.00
C GLU A 266 -9.87 9.93 25.98
N TYR A 267 -10.27 8.95 25.18
CA TYR A 267 -9.66 7.64 25.18
C TYR A 267 -8.18 7.67 24.74
N VAL A 268 -7.32 7.05 25.56
CA VAL A 268 -5.89 6.88 25.37
C VAL A 268 -5.58 5.39 25.14
N SER A 269 -4.78 5.11 24.11
CA SER A 269 -4.41 3.74 23.75
C SER A 269 -3.28 3.20 24.61
N SER A 270 -3.39 1.94 25.01
CA SER A 270 -2.35 1.25 25.82
C SER A 270 -1.19 0.69 24.99
N VAL A 271 -1.38 0.54 23.68
CA VAL A 271 -0.38 0.06 22.74
C VAL A 271 -0.35 0.95 21.51
N LEU A 272 0.85 1.34 21.09
CA LEU A 272 1.08 2.15 19.90
C LEU A 272 1.99 1.40 18.94
N GLN A 273 1.62 1.30 17.67
CA GLN A 273 2.55 0.90 16.62
C GLN A 273 3.31 2.14 16.15
N ILE A 274 4.64 2.08 16.17
CA ILE A 274 5.50 3.25 15.98
C ILE A 274 6.59 3.07 14.92
N ARG A 275 7.13 4.21 14.51
CA ARG A 275 8.48 4.36 13.94
C ARG A 275 9.24 5.37 14.80
N TYR A 276 10.48 5.03 15.16
CA TYR A 276 11.34 5.90 15.96
C TYR A 276 12.80 5.69 15.57
N GLY A 277 13.43 6.66 14.91
CA GLY A 277 14.74 6.44 14.29
C GLY A 277 14.68 5.26 13.30
N GLY A 278 15.59 4.30 13.44
CA GLY A 278 15.55 3.04 12.69
C GLY A 278 14.75 1.93 13.35
N CYS A 279 14.02 2.24 14.43
CA CYS A 279 13.17 1.28 15.13
C CYS A 279 11.78 1.19 14.47
N LYS A 280 11.34 -0.06 14.25
CA LYS A 280 9.97 -0.43 13.89
C LYS A 280 9.45 -1.40 14.95
N GLY A 281 8.24 -1.16 15.43
CA GLY A 281 7.61 -2.06 16.37
C GLY A 281 6.36 -1.50 17.01
N THR A 282 5.92 -2.15 18.07
CA THR A 282 4.91 -1.64 19.00
C THR A 282 5.55 -1.20 20.32
N ILE A 283 4.89 -0.33 21.06
CA ILE A 283 5.23 0.03 22.44
C ILE A 283 3.98 -0.09 23.30
N ALA A 284 4.12 -0.72 24.47
CA ALA A 284 3.04 -0.88 25.43
C ALA A 284 3.27 0.01 26.66
N ILE A 285 2.19 0.57 27.23
CA ILE A 285 2.29 1.36 28.46
C ILE A 285 2.83 0.49 29.60
N ASN A 286 3.86 0.99 30.27
CA ASN A 286 4.35 0.51 31.55
C ASN A 286 4.30 1.66 32.58
N PRO A 287 3.27 1.71 33.44
CA PRO A 287 3.11 2.78 34.43
C PRO A 287 4.27 2.88 35.43
N GLN A 288 5.08 1.83 35.60
CA GLN A 288 6.23 1.84 36.51
C GLN A 288 7.37 2.76 36.01
N LEU A 289 7.31 3.20 34.76
CA LEU A 289 8.26 4.14 34.16
C LEU A 289 7.95 5.61 34.46
N ASN A 290 6.76 5.91 35.01
CA ASN A 290 6.37 7.29 35.34
C ASN A 290 7.34 7.89 36.37
N GLY A 291 7.78 9.12 36.13
CA GLY A 291 8.78 9.80 36.96
C GLY A 291 10.19 9.19 36.95
N LYS A 292 10.45 8.14 36.17
CA LYS A 292 11.81 7.58 36.00
C LYS A 292 12.62 8.40 35.01
N LYS A 293 13.95 8.29 35.11
CA LYS A 293 14.89 8.88 34.14
C LYS A 293 14.72 8.31 32.73
N LYS A 294 14.34 7.03 32.64
CA LYS A 294 14.08 6.31 31.40
C LYS A 294 12.58 6.05 31.29
N GLN A 295 11.97 6.52 30.21
CA GLN A 295 10.53 6.49 29.99
C GLN A 295 10.13 5.83 28.68
N LEU A 296 11.07 5.61 27.75
CA LEU A 296 10.86 4.81 26.55
C LEU A 296 11.93 3.71 26.52
N LEU A 297 11.51 2.46 26.57
CA LEU A 297 12.39 1.29 26.51
C LEU A 297 12.22 0.61 25.14
N ILE A 298 13.28 0.59 24.35
CA ILE A 298 13.33 -0.07 23.03
C ILE A 298 14.19 -1.33 23.10
N ARG A 299 14.01 -2.25 22.14
CA ARG A 299 14.73 -3.53 22.09
C ARG A 299 15.56 -3.68 20.82
N PRO A 300 16.64 -4.50 20.84
CA PRO A 300 17.43 -4.82 19.66
C PRO A 300 16.58 -5.33 18.49
N SER A 301 15.60 -6.20 18.75
CA SER A 301 14.65 -6.69 17.74
C SER A 301 13.91 -5.59 16.98
N MET A 302 13.67 -4.43 17.61
CA MET A 302 12.98 -3.30 16.98
C MET A 302 13.89 -2.51 16.03
N ASN A 303 15.19 -2.42 16.33
CA ASN A 303 16.12 -1.57 15.61
C ASN A 303 16.59 -2.22 14.30
N LYS A 304 16.10 -1.71 13.16
CA LYS A 304 16.38 -2.29 11.84
C LYS A 304 17.57 -1.64 11.15
N PHE A 305 17.92 -0.38 11.46
CA PHE A 305 19.07 0.32 10.88
C PHE A 305 19.50 1.50 11.75
N LYS A 306 20.73 1.99 11.60
CA LYS A 306 21.23 3.11 12.42
C LYS A 306 20.62 4.43 11.91
N CYS A 307 20.02 5.21 12.80
CA CYS A 307 19.40 6.50 12.47
C CYS A 307 19.38 7.40 13.71
N GLU A 308 19.66 8.69 13.52
CA GLU A 308 19.73 9.72 14.56
C GLU A 308 18.37 10.40 14.85
N HIS A 309 17.34 10.13 14.04
CA HIS A 309 16.04 10.80 14.11
C HIS A 309 15.30 10.53 15.42
N GLN A 310 14.90 11.60 16.13
CA GLN A 310 14.34 11.56 17.49
C GLN A 310 12.82 11.80 17.56
N ILE A 311 12.17 12.07 16.43
CA ILE A 311 10.72 12.21 16.43
C ILE A 311 10.09 10.83 16.39
N LEU A 312 9.17 10.57 17.34
CA LEU A 312 8.33 9.38 17.34
C LEU A 312 7.17 9.59 16.38
N GLU A 313 6.92 8.59 15.56
CA GLU A 313 5.88 8.65 14.54
C GLU A 313 4.90 7.50 14.79
N LEU A 314 3.63 7.83 14.82
CA LEU A 314 2.54 6.91 15.10
C LEU A 314 2.00 6.30 13.81
N CYS A 315 1.97 4.97 13.74
CA CYS A 315 1.32 4.23 12.67
C CYS A 315 -0.15 3.94 13.03
N LYS A 316 -0.36 3.28 14.18
CA LYS A 316 -1.66 2.75 14.63
C LYS A 316 -1.75 2.74 16.16
N ARG A 317 -2.98 2.71 16.67
CA ARG A 317 -3.33 2.64 18.10
C ARG A 317 -4.06 1.32 18.39
N SER A 318 -3.74 0.64 19.49
CA SER A 318 -4.32 -0.64 19.91
C SER A 318 -4.46 -0.77 21.44
N LEU A 319 -5.21 -1.77 21.90
CA LEU A 319 -5.48 -2.08 23.31
C LEU A 319 -4.94 -3.43 23.78
N ARG A 320 -4.44 -4.26 22.87
CA ARG A 320 -4.30 -5.69 23.16
C ARG A 320 -2.89 -6.03 23.62
N LEU A 321 -2.83 -6.88 24.63
CA LEU A 321 -1.60 -7.38 25.24
C LEU A 321 -1.57 -8.90 25.15
N PHE A 322 -0.37 -9.46 24.95
CA PHE A 322 -0.10 -10.89 25.00
C PHE A 322 0.74 -11.23 26.24
N PRO A 323 0.68 -12.47 26.76
CA PRO A 323 1.56 -12.93 27.82
C PRO A 323 3.04 -12.85 27.42
N GLU A 324 3.90 -12.47 28.36
CA GLU A 324 5.36 -12.37 28.20
C GLU A 324 6.13 -13.63 28.63
N GLN A 325 5.41 -14.67 29.09
CA GLN A 325 5.98 -15.92 29.61
C GLN A 325 5.25 -17.12 29.03
N GLY A 326 5.96 -18.25 28.93
CA GLY A 326 5.43 -19.52 28.45
C GLY A 326 6.51 -20.37 27.78
N SER A 327 6.09 -21.46 27.14
CA SER A 327 6.97 -22.29 26.31
C SER A 327 7.16 -21.73 24.89
N ARG A 328 6.18 -20.97 24.37
CA ARG A 328 6.20 -20.32 23.06
C ARG A 328 5.31 -19.06 23.11
N PRO A 329 5.70 -17.95 22.46
CA PRO A 329 4.84 -16.77 22.34
C PRO A 329 3.58 -17.07 21.51
N HIS A 330 2.39 -16.70 21.99
CA HIS A 330 1.15 -16.94 21.26
C HIS A 330 1.11 -16.29 19.87
N VAL A 331 1.76 -15.14 19.69
CA VAL A 331 1.88 -14.51 18.37
C VAL A 331 2.64 -15.39 17.38
N SER A 332 3.69 -16.08 17.84
CA SER A 332 4.44 -17.04 17.01
C SER A 332 3.61 -18.29 16.66
N GLU A 333 2.64 -18.66 17.50
CA GLU A 333 1.72 -19.77 17.22
C GLU A 333 0.69 -19.40 16.15
N ILE A 334 0.41 -18.10 15.99
CA ILE A 334 -0.55 -17.55 15.03
C ILE A 334 0.21 -17.15 13.76
N SER A 335 0.32 -18.06 12.80
CA SER A 335 0.92 -17.77 11.48
C SER A 335 2.39 -17.30 11.50
N GLY A 336 3.13 -17.56 12.59
CA GLY A 336 4.52 -17.13 12.72
C GLY A 336 4.67 -15.61 12.91
N SER A 337 3.62 -14.96 13.40
CA SER A 337 3.50 -13.51 13.59
C SER A 337 4.45 -12.96 14.67
N ASP A 338 4.69 -11.65 14.61
CA ASP A 338 5.47 -10.88 15.59
C ASP A 338 4.67 -9.70 16.18
N LEU A 339 5.28 -8.91 17.06
CA LEU A 339 4.62 -7.76 17.71
C LEU A 339 4.96 -6.43 17.04
N ASP A 340 5.34 -6.42 15.76
CA ASP A 340 5.75 -5.21 15.05
C ASP A 340 4.62 -4.41 14.37
N GLY A 341 3.40 -4.96 14.47
CA GLY A 341 2.17 -4.34 13.97
C GLY A 341 1.09 -5.27 13.44
N ASP A 342 1.24 -6.58 13.63
CA ASP A 342 0.26 -7.56 13.19
C ASP A 342 -1.09 -7.37 13.90
N GLU A 343 -2.16 -7.66 13.16
CA GLU A 343 -3.53 -7.53 13.63
C GLU A 343 -4.13 -8.91 13.89
N TYR A 344 -4.82 -9.03 15.02
CA TYR A 344 -5.39 -10.31 15.46
C TYR A 344 -6.91 -10.21 15.54
N THR A 345 -7.58 -11.23 15.03
CA THR A 345 -9.02 -11.41 15.25
C THR A 345 -9.21 -12.10 16.59
N VAL A 346 -10.03 -11.50 17.46
CA VAL A 346 -10.43 -12.12 18.74
C VAL A 346 -11.92 -12.37 18.67
N ILE A 347 -12.30 -13.63 18.80
CA ILE A 347 -13.69 -14.09 18.77
C ILE A 347 -14.02 -14.62 20.16
N TRP A 348 -15.00 -14.02 20.82
CA TRP A 348 -15.47 -14.43 22.15
C TRP A 348 -16.92 -14.92 22.15
N ASP A 349 -17.58 -14.99 20.98
CA ASP A 349 -18.91 -15.61 20.88
C ASP A 349 -18.77 -17.10 21.23
N PRO A 350 -19.41 -17.59 22.30
CA PRO A 350 -19.30 -18.99 22.72
C PRO A 350 -19.66 -20.00 21.63
N LYS A 351 -20.47 -19.62 20.63
CA LYS A 351 -20.84 -20.48 19.50
C LYS A 351 -19.72 -20.67 18.48
N LEU A 352 -18.72 -19.78 18.48
CA LEU A 352 -17.60 -19.76 17.55
C LEU A 352 -16.27 -20.13 18.23
N VAL A 353 -16.24 -20.20 19.55
CA VAL A 353 -15.06 -20.66 20.31
C VAL A 353 -14.98 -22.19 20.21
N PRO A 354 -13.88 -22.76 19.68
CA PRO A 354 -13.72 -24.21 19.60
C PRO A 354 -13.76 -24.87 20.99
N THR A 355 -14.48 -25.98 21.12
CA THR A 355 -14.54 -26.77 22.36
C THR A 355 -13.47 -27.86 22.42
N SER A 356 -12.81 -28.15 21.30
CA SER A 356 -11.69 -29.08 21.21
C SER A 356 -10.38 -28.42 21.62
N SER A 357 -9.39 -29.24 22.03
CA SER A 357 -8.03 -28.76 22.27
C SER A 357 -7.42 -28.15 21.00
N ASN A 358 -6.61 -27.10 21.16
CA ASN A 358 -5.85 -26.53 20.06
C ASN A 358 -4.87 -27.58 19.48
N PRO A 359 -4.75 -27.68 18.15
CA PRO A 359 -3.74 -28.51 17.52
C PRO A 359 -2.34 -27.94 17.82
N THR A 360 -1.31 -28.78 17.70
CA THR A 360 0.08 -28.33 17.80
C THR A 360 0.37 -27.28 16.73
N PRO A 361 0.83 -26.07 17.10
CA PRO A 361 1.14 -25.02 16.14
C PRO A 361 2.22 -25.46 15.15
N TYR A 362 2.13 -24.99 13.90
CA TYR A 362 3.16 -25.24 12.90
C TYR A 362 4.50 -24.62 13.34
N GLU A 363 5.61 -25.31 13.07
CA GLU A 363 6.96 -24.84 13.36
C GLU A 363 7.50 -24.09 12.14
N TYR A 364 7.55 -22.77 12.28
CA TYR A 364 8.10 -21.90 11.26
C TYR A 364 9.63 -21.96 11.32
N ASN A 365 10.26 -22.51 10.29
CA ASN A 365 11.70 -22.48 10.17
C ASN A 365 12.15 -21.02 9.99
N SER A 366 12.86 -20.47 10.98
CA SER A 366 13.36 -19.11 10.96
C SER A 366 14.48 -18.95 9.91
N GLU A 367 14.22 -18.05 8.95
CA GLU A 367 15.03 -17.56 7.84
C GLU A 367 15.56 -18.59 6.80
N PRO A 368 15.28 -18.39 5.50
CA PRO A 368 16.01 -19.08 4.45
C PRO A 368 17.50 -18.69 4.46
N SER A 369 18.35 -19.64 4.06
CA SER A 369 19.81 -19.62 4.10
C SER A 369 20.46 -18.71 3.06
N LEU A 370 19.99 -17.47 2.93
CA LEU A 370 20.68 -16.53 2.07
C LEU A 370 21.94 -16.00 2.71
N LYS A 371 23.03 -16.16 1.98
CA LYS A 371 24.32 -15.62 2.35
C LYS A 371 24.30 -14.11 2.09
N PRO A 372 24.54 -13.29 3.12
CA PRO A 372 24.74 -11.87 2.90
C PRO A 372 25.91 -11.63 1.94
N ILE A 373 25.86 -10.55 1.16
CA ILE A 373 26.95 -10.23 0.25
C ILE A 373 28.12 -9.61 1.02
N ASN A 374 29.36 -9.93 0.61
CA ASN A 374 30.58 -9.40 1.26
C ASN A 374 30.94 -7.97 0.83
N ARG A 375 29.94 -7.12 0.53
CA ARG A 375 30.11 -5.70 0.16
C ARG A 375 28.87 -4.89 0.50
N VAL A 376 28.95 -3.57 0.41
CA VAL A 376 27.76 -2.70 0.54
C VAL A 376 26.77 -2.98 -0.60
N VAL A 377 25.47 -2.94 -0.28
CA VAL A 377 24.37 -3.12 -1.25
C VAL A 377 24.27 -1.86 -2.12
N THR A 378 24.41 -2.02 -3.43
CA THR A 378 24.39 -0.94 -4.42
C THR A 378 22.96 -0.63 -4.88
N PRO A 379 22.72 0.54 -5.51
CA PRO A 379 21.43 0.83 -6.16
C PRO A 379 21.00 -0.25 -7.16
N HIS A 380 21.95 -0.85 -7.89
CA HIS A 380 21.67 -1.91 -8.85
C HIS A 380 21.16 -3.19 -8.18
N ASP A 381 21.76 -3.60 -7.06
CA ASP A 381 21.28 -4.77 -6.31
C ASP A 381 19.84 -4.57 -5.82
N ARG A 382 19.51 -3.35 -5.36
CA ARG A 382 18.15 -3.00 -4.92
C ARG A 382 17.16 -2.99 -6.07
N LEU A 383 17.55 -2.47 -7.23
CA LEU A 383 16.72 -2.46 -8.42
C LEU A 383 16.36 -3.89 -8.83
N ASN A 384 17.33 -4.81 -8.85
CA ASN A 384 17.06 -6.21 -9.18
C ASN A 384 16.03 -6.82 -8.20
N VAL A 385 16.17 -6.58 -6.90
CA VAL A 385 15.17 -7.00 -5.90
C VAL A 385 13.78 -6.44 -6.21
N ILE A 386 13.68 -5.16 -6.58
CA ILE A 386 12.39 -4.52 -6.89
C ILE A 386 11.76 -5.17 -8.13
N LEU A 387 12.54 -5.38 -9.19
CA LEU A 387 12.06 -6.02 -10.41
C LEU A 387 11.61 -7.45 -10.14
N ASP A 388 12.37 -8.19 -9.34
CA ASP A 388 12.01 -9.53 -8.87
C ASP A 388 10.65 -9.49 -8.15
N ILE A 389 10.47 -8.63 -7.15
CA ILE A 389 9.19 -8.50 -6.43
C ILE A 389 8.02 -8.13 -7.37
N CYS A 390 8.26 -7.28 -8.39
CA CYS A 390 7.25 -6.88 -9.35
C CYS A 390 6.84 -7.98 -10.34
N GLU A 391 7.73 -8.92 -10.64
CA GLU A 391 7.46 -10.12 -11.45
C GLU A 391 6.67 -11.19 -10.68
N GLN A 392 6.69 -11.13 -9.34
CA GLN A 392 6.22 -12.21 -8.49
C GLN A 392 4.74 -12.07 -8.11
N ASP A 393 3.92 -12.98 -8.65
CA ASP A 393 2.52 -13.19 -8.22
C ASP A 393 2.25 -14.67 -7.89
N ASN A 394 3.17 -15.31 -7.16
CA ASN A 394 2.97 -16.69 -6.73
C ASN A 394 2.12 -16.76 -5.45
N LEU A 395 2.19 -15.76 -4.57
CA LEU A 395 1.46 -15.77 -3.30
C LEU A 395 -0.05 -15.90 -3.51
N GLY A 396 -0.66 -15.02 -4.32
CA GLY A 396 -2.10 -15.06 -4.59
C GLY A 396 -2.53 -16.38 -5.27
N ARG A 397 -1.71 -16.86 -6.21
CA ARG A 397 -1.94 -18.14 -6.88
C ARG A 397 -1.88 -19.33 -5.91
N LEU A 398 -0.86 -19.39 -5.08
CA LEU A 398 -0.69 -20.45 -4.08
C LEU A 398 -1.81 -20.40 -3.03
N SER A 399 -2.26 -19.22 -2.62
CA SER A 399 -3.38 -19.07 -1.68
C SER A 399 -4.69 -19.61 -2.27
N ASN A 400 -4.95 -19.31 -3.54
CA ASN A 400 -6.11 -19.85 -4.26
C ASN A 400 -6.04 -21.37 -4.41
N ILE A 401 -4.87 -21.91 -4.77
CA ILE A 401 -4.64 -23.37 -4.84
C ILE A 401 -4.89 -24.01 -3.48
N HIS A 402 -4.39 -23.41 -2.40
CA HIS A 402 -4.58 -23.90 -1.04
C HIS A 402 -6.06 -23.98 -0.64
N LEU A 403 -6.86 -22.97 -0.99
CA LEU A 403 -8.31 -22.99 -0.72
C LEU A 403 -9.00 -24.20 -1.39
N VAL A 404 -8.64 -24.51 -2.64
CA VAL A 404 -9.23 -25.66 -3.34
C VAL A 404 -8.71 -26.99 -2.79
N LEU A 405 -7.43 -27.08 -2.44
CA LEU A 405 -6.86 -28.29 -1.82
C LEU A 405 -7.49 -28.63 -0.48
N VAL A 406 -7.72 -27.61 0.38
CA VAL A 406 -8.43 -27.80 1.66
C VAL A 406 -9.84 -28.34 1.43
N ASP A 407 -10.52 -27.85 0.40
CA ASP A 407 -11.87 -28.30 0.06
C ASP A 407 -11.89 -29.74 -0.46
N GLN A 408 -10.95 -30.12 -1.32
CA GLN A 408 -10.92 -31.45 -1.95
C GLN A 408 -10.31 -32.55 -1.07
N LEU A 409 -9.26 -32.25 -0.29
CA LEU A 409 -8.56 -33.22 0.55
C LEU A 409 -9.02 -33.04 2.02
N ASP A 410 -8.33 -32.19 2.78
CA ASP A 410 -8.68 -31.71 4.11
C ASP A 410 -7.66 -30.65 4.54
N SER A 411 -7.96 -29.86 5.58
CA SER A 411 -6.97 -28.95 6.19
C SER A 411 -5.74 -29.66 6.77
N ASN A 412 -5.90 -30.93 7.20
CA ASN A 412 -4.84 -31.71 7.84
C ASN A 412 -4.11 -32.65 6.89
N SER A 413 -4.42 -32.64 5.58
CA SER A 413 -3.71 -33.48 4.63
C SER A 413 -2.25 -33.03 4.49
N LYS A 414 -1.37 -33.98 4.18
CA LYS A 414 0.07 -33.71 4.02
C LYS A 414 0.31 -32.66 2.93
N GLU A 415 -0.44 -32.73 1.84
CA GLU A 415 -0.40 -31.84 0.69
C GLU A 415 -0.79 -30.41 1.09
N THR A 416 -1.88 -30.26 1.83
CA THR A 416 -2.36 -28.95 2.32
C THR A 416 -1.35 -28.32 3.27
N ILE A 417 -0.85 -29.09 4.26
CA ILE A 417 0.15 -28.60 5.22
C ILE A 417 1.44 -28.21 4.51
N SER A 418 1.88 -29.01 3.53
CA SER A 418 3.08 -28.71 2.75
C SER A 418 2.93 -27.43 1.94
N LEU A 419 1.75 -27.20 1.34
CA LEU A 419 1.47 -25.96 0.61
C LEU A 419 1.35 -24.76 1.56
N ALA A 420 0.74 -24.92 2.73
CA ALA A 420 0.68 -23.88 3.76
C ALA A 420 2.08 -23.47 4.25
N ALA A 421 2.98 -24.45 4.42
CA ALA A 421 4.38 -24.20 4.72
C ALA A 421 5.08 -23.40 3.62
N GLY A 422 4.85 -23.78 2.36
CA GLY A 422 5.36 -23.03 1.21
C GLY A 422 4.77 -21.62 1.12
N LEU A 423 3.48 -21.43 1.42
CA LEU A 423 2.86 -20.10 1.51
C LEU A 423 3.52 -19.22 2.56
N SER A 424 3.85 -19.79 3.73
CA SER A 424 4.59 -19.07 4.76
C SER A 424 5.98 -18.65 4.28
N GLN A 425 6.69 -19.55 3.59
CA GLN A 425 8.01 -19.24 3.00
C GLN A 425 7.90 -18.17 1.90
N GLU A 426 6.82 -18.18 1.12
CA GLU A 426 6.54 -17.21 0.06
C GLU A 426 6.17 -15.82 0.60
N LEU A 427 5.52 -15.74 1.78
CA LEU A 427 5.28 -14.45 2.43
C LEU A 427 6.59 -13.77 2.83
N ASP A 428 7.52 -14.57 3.36
CA ASP A 428 8.84 -14.08 3.71
C ASP A 428 9.77 -13.92 2.51
N SER A 429 9.46 -14.52 1.34
CA SER A 429 10.30 -14.52 0.13
C SER A 429 10.54 -13.14 -0.50
N ILE A 430 9.76 -12.12 -0.13
CA ILE A 430 10.00 -10.73 -0.52
C ILE A 430 11.34 -10.20 0.03
N LYS A 431 11.78 -10.67 1.19
CA LYS A 431 13.00 -10.23 1.88
C LYS A 431 14.29 -10.98 1.46
N PRO A 432 14.23 -12.23 0.98
CA PRO A 432 15.35 -12.95 0.38
C PRO A 432 15.34 -12.99 -1.16
N GLY A 433 14.19 -12.90 -1.83
CA GLY A 433 14.06 -13.16 -3.27
C GLY A 433 14.12 -14.66 -3.64
N GLN A 434 13.89 -15.56 -2.67
CA GLN A 434 13.89 -17.01 -2.86
C GLN A 434 12.49 -17.58 -2.69
N HIS A 435 11.93 -18.10 -3.78
CA HIS A 435 10.62 -18.76 -3.77
C HIS A 435 10.73 -20.23 -3.38
N PRO A 436 9.76 -20.76 -2.63
CA PRO A 436 9.70 -22.17 -2.28
C PRO A 436 9.34 -23.06 -3.48
N TYR A 437 8.66 -22.50 -4.48
CA TYR A 437 8.23 -23.22 -5.68
C TYR A 437 8.58 -22.46 -6.95
N THR A 438 9.11 -23.19 -7.92
CA THR A 438 9.24 -22.74 -9.32
C THR A 438 7.89 -22.76 -10.03
N SER A 439 7.76 -22.03 -11.14
CA SER A 439 6.54 -22.06 -11.96
C SER A 439 6.18 -23.46 -12.46
N SER A 440 7.17 -24.35 -12.66
CA SER A 440 6.92 -25.76 -13.00
C SER A 440 6.29 -26.51 -11.83
N GLN A 441 6.88 -26.39 -10.64
CA GLN A 441 6.36 -27.05 -9.43
C GLN A 441 4.94 -26.57 -9.08
N ILE A 442 4.62 -25.30 -9.30
CA ILE A 442 3.26 -24.79 -9.12
C ILE A 442 2.29 -25.46 -10.11
N LYS A 443 2.68 -25.60 -11.39
CA LYS A 443 1.87 -26.34 -12.38
C LYS A 443 1.72 -27.80 -11.99
N ASP A 444 2.78 -28.44 -11.49
CA ASP A 444 2.75 -29.82 -11.04
C ASP A 444 1.82 -30.01 -9.85
N ILE A 445 1.80 -29.08 -8.88
CA ILE A 445 0.84 -29.10 -7.76
C ILE A 445 -0.60 -29.00 -8.29
N VAL A 446 -0.85 -28.08 -9.23
CA VAL A 446 -2.19 -27.90 -9.84
C VAL A 446 -2.62 -29.16 -10.60
N ASN A 447 -1.72 -29.74 -11.38
CA ASN A 447 -2.01 -30.92 -12.21
C ASN A 447 -2.15 -32.19 -11.36
N THR A 448 -1.25 -32.40 -10.39
CA THR A 448 -1.21 -33.62 -9.55
C THR A 448 -2.43 -33.73 -8.65
N ALA A 449 -2.92 -32.61 -8.13
CA ALA A 449 -4.11 -32.61 -7.29
C ALA A 449 -5.43 -32.64 -8.08
N SER A 450 -5.38 -32.79 -9.42
CA SER A 450 -6.57 -32.78 -10.29
C SER A 450 -7.51 -31.63 -9.95
N ILE A 451 -6.94 -30.44 -9.68
CA ILE A 451 -7.65 -29.31 -9.11
C ILE A 451 -8.68 -28.80 -10.13
N THR A 452 -9.89 -29.34 -10.03
CA THR A 452 -11.07 -28.75 -10.66
C THR A 452 -11.38 -27.44 -9.95
N ARG A 453 -11.84 -26.44 -10.70
CA ARG A 453 -12.10 -25.11 -10.13
C ARG A 453 -13.41 -25.15 -9.36
N SER A 454 -13.46 -24.52 -8.19
CA SER A 454 -14.70 -24.42 -7.41
C SER A 454 -15.54 -23.21 -7.84
N ASP A 455 -16.85 -23.29 -7.63
CA ASP A 455 -17.80 -22.18 -7.87
C ASP A 455 -17.42 -20.88 -7.16
N PHE A 456 -16.89 -20.96 -5.93
CA PHE A 456 -16.48 -19.81 -5.13
C PHE A 456 -15.28 -19.04 -5.70
N MET A 457 -14.60 -19.57 -6.72
CA MET A 457 -13.50 -18.86 -7.41
C MET A 457 -13.99 -17.87 -8.47
N GLN A 458 -15.27 -17.92 -8.88
CA GLN A 458 -15.90 -16.98 -9.82
C GLN A 458 -15.15 -16.78 -11.15
N ILE A 459 -14.57 -17.85 -11.70
CA ILE A 459 -13.86 -17.76 -12.98
C ILE A 459 -14.83 -18.13 -14.10
N SER A 460 -15.26 -17.12 -14.87
CA SER A 460 -15.94 -17.34 -16.15
C SER A 460 -15.02 -18.14 -17.08
N ASP A 461 -15.56 -19.02 -17.91
CA ASP A 461 -14.86 -19.79 -18.96
C ASP A 461 -14.31 -21.18 -18.57
N TYR A 462 -14.61 -21.70 -17.38
CA TYR A 462 -14.15 -23.04 -16.96
C TYR A 462 -15.27 -23.88 -16.35
N GLU A 463 -15.19 -25.21 -16.51
CA GLU A 463 -16.01 -26.13 -15.74
C GLU A 463 -15.67 -26.00 -14.25
N VAL A 464 -16.70 -25.75 -13.44
CA VAL A 464 -16.59 -25.61 -11.99
C VAL A 464 -17.38 -26.68 -11.27
N TYR A 465 -16.85 -27.19 -10.16
CA TYR A 465 -17.60 -28.05 -9.24
C TYR A 465 -18.24 -27.21 -8.13
N GLN A 466 -19.29 -27.75 -7.50
CA GLN A 466 -19.97 -27.12 -6.36
C GLN A 466 -19.52 -27.76 -5.05
N PRO A 467 -18.68 -27.08 -4.26
CA PRO A 467 -18.22 -27.56 -2.96
C PRO A 467 -19.38 -27.75 -1.99
N GLN A 468 -19.39 -28.90 -1.30
CA GLN A 468 -20.42 -29.25 -0.31
C GLN A 468 -20.01 -28.87 1.13
N LYS A 469 -18.74 -28.48 1.33
CA LYS A 469 -18.22 -27.99 2.62
C LYS A 469 -18.67 -26.55 2.89
N ILE A 470 -18.31 -26.05 4.08
CA ILE A 470 -18.82 -24.79 4.62
C ILE A 470 -18.54 -23.58 3.71
N LEU A 471 -17.37 -23.51 3.07
CA LEU A 471 -17.01 -22.40 2.19
C LEU A 471 -17.96 -22.27 0.99
N GLY A 472 -18.24 -23.37 0.29
CA GLY A 472 -19.21 -23.37 -0.82
C GLY A 472 -20.63 -23.02 -0.38
N LYS A 473 -21.06 -23.52 0.79
CA LYS A 473 -22.38 -23.19 1.35
C LYS A 473 -22.51 -21.70 1.68
N LEU A 474 -21.49 -21.11 2.32
CA LEU A 474 -21.45 -19.69 2.63
C LEU A 474 -21.42 -18.83 1.36
N PHE A 475 -20.58 -19.19 0.40
CA PHE A 475 -20.49 -18.51 -0.89
C PHE A 475 -21.84 -18.43 -1.60
N ARG A 476 -22.52 -19.58 -1.78
CA ARG A 476 -23.83 -19.63 -2.44
C ARG A 476 -24.93 -18.89 -1.66
N SER A 477 -24.91 -18.98 -0.33
CA SER A 477 -25.85 -18.24 0.52
C SER A 477 -25.69 -16.73 0.35
N ALA A 478 -24.44 -16.23 0.39
CA ALA A 478 -24.14 -14.82 0.18
C ALA A 478 -24.51 -14.34 -1.25
N HIS A 479 -24.23 -15.17 -2.26
CA HIS A 479 -24.57 -14.83 -3.64
C HIS A 479 -26.09 -14.77 -3.85
N HIS A 480 -26.83 -15.73 -3.29
CA HIS A 480 -28.30 -15.73 -3.32
C HIS A 480 -28.89 -14.47 -2.68
N LEU A 481 -28.35 -14.02 -1.55
CA LEU A 481 -28.74 -12.75 -0.93
C LEU A 481 -28.48 -11.57 -1.88
N ASN A 482 -27.29 -11.49 -2.47
CA ASN A 482 -26.92 -10.42 -3.40
C ASN A 482 -27.84 -10.40 -4.64
N ASP A 483 -28.14 -11.55 -5.22
CA ASP A 483 -29.05 -11.65 -6.37
C ASP A 483 -30.47 -11.25 -5.99
N THR A 484 -30.92 -11.62 -4.78
CA THR A 484 -32.22 -11.18 -4.25
C THR A 484 -32.28 -9.66 -4.12
N PHE A 485 -31.23 -9.03 -3.59
CA PHE A 485 -31.15 -7.56 -3.50
C PHE A 485 -31.13 -6.89 -4.87
N LYS A 486 -30.33 -7.41 -5.82
CA LYS A 486 -30.29 -6.88 -7.19
C LYS A 486 -31.64 -6.99 -7.90
N ASN A 487 -32.32 -8.12 -7.74
CA ASN A 487 -33.64 -8.35 -8.32
C ASN A 487 -34.73 -7.47 -7.68
N ALA A 488 -34.63 -7.22 -6.37
CA ALA A 488 -35.52 -6.27 -5.70
C ALA A 488 -35.32 -4.83 -6.22
N LEU A 489 -34.07 -4.40 -6.41
CA LEU A 489 -33.73 -3.08 -6.96
C LEU A 489 -34.11 -2.95 -8.45
N SER A 490 -34.00 -4.02 -9.23
CA SER A 490 -34.37 -3.98 -10.65
C SER A 490 -35.89 -4.01 -10.86
N ASN A 491 -36.66 -4.58 -9.95
CA ASN A 491 -38.13 -4.53 -10.01
C ASN A 491 -38.73 -3.13 -9.75
N ASP A 492 -37.95 -2.19 -9.20
CA ASP A 492 -38.31 -0.77 -9.10
C ASP A 492 -38.10 0.02 -10.41
N SER A 493 -37.61 -0.63 -11.48
CA SER A 493 -37.44 0.01 -12.79
C SER A 493 -38.74 0.37 -13.52
N ASN A 494 -39.90 0.00 -12.98
CA ASN A 494 -41.22 0.46 -13.45
C ASN A 494 -41.50 1.95 -13.15
N GLY A 495 -40.51 2.72 -12.66
CA GLY A 495 -40.67 4.12 -12.30
C GLY A 495 -39.46 5.02 -12.57
N ILE A 496 -38.57 4.69 -13.52
CA ILE A 496 -37.51 5.64 -13.91
C ILE A 496 -38.15 6.78 -14.71
N SER A 497 -38.56 7.84 -14.03
CA SER A 497 -38.95 9.10 -14.67
C SER A 497 -37.70 9.90 -15.03
N LEU A 498 -37.57 10.27 -16.30
CA LEU A 498 -36.55 11.19 -16.77
C LEU A 498 -36.69 12.53 -16.03
N ASP A 499 -35.73 12.87 -15.16
CA ASP A 499 -35.71 14.19 -14.55
C ASP A 499 -35.26 15.22 -15.59
N ARG A 500 -36.23 15.97 -16.09
CA ARG A 500 -36.05 16.95 -17.15
C ARG A 500 -35.09 18.08 -16.77
N ASN A 501 -34.84 18.30 -15.47
CA ASN A 501 -33.90 19.31 -15.01
C ASN A 501 -32.43 18.93 -15.29
N PHE A 502 -32.14 17.64 -15.49
CA PHE A 502 -30.81 17.16 -15.87
C PHE A 502 -30.61 17.03 -17.38
N LEU A 503 -31.62 17.39 -18.19
CA LEU A 503 -31.47 17.40 -19.64
C LEU A 503 -30.68 18.63 -20.08
N HIS A 504 -29.64 18.40 -20.87
CA HIS A 504 -28.96 19.48 -21.56
C HIS A 504 -29.97 20.21 -22.46
N LYS A 505 -29.87 21.54 -22.55
CA LYS A 505 -30.81 22.39 -23.32
C LYS A 505 -31.02 21.95 -24.78
N CYS A 506 -30.03 21.29 -25.39
CA CYS A 506 -30.08 20.77 -26.76
C CYS A 506 -30.37 19.25 -26.82
N TYR A 507 -30.84 18.62 -25.74
CA TYR A 507 -31.05 17.17 -25.66
C TYR A 507 -31.91 16.64 -26.82
N GLU A 508 -33.02 17.31 -27.12
CA GLU A 508 -33.94 16.90 -28.19
C GLU A 508 -33.28 16.97 -29.58
N GLU A 509 -32.42 17.96 -29.82
CA GLU A 509 -31.68 18.11 -31.08
C GLU A 509 -30.63 17.00 -31.30
N TYR A 510 -30.05 16.48 -30.20
CA TYR A 510 -29.05 15.42 -30.27
C TYR A 510 -29.64 14.02 -30.40
N ILE A 511 -30.90 13.80 -30.02
CA ILE A 511 -31.55 12.48 -30.08
C ILE A 511 -31.51 11.93 -31.52
N ASP A 512 -31.92 12.73 -32.50
CA ASP A 512 -31.99 12.29 -33.90
C ASP A 512 -30.60 12.01 -34.47
N PHE A 513 -29.62 12.86 -34.13
CA PHE A 513 -28.22 12.67 -34.53
C PHE A 513 -27.64 11.38 -33.96
N VAL A 514 -27.81 11.13 -32.66
CA VAL A 514 -27.32 9.93 -31.98
C VAL A 514 -28.01 8.66 -32.49
N GLN A 515 -29.32 8.69 -32.74
CA GLN A 515 -30.05 7.56 -33.34
C GLN A 515 -29.54 7.24 -34.75
N SER A 516 -29.21 8.26 -35.55
CA SER A 516 -28.64 8.06 -36.88
C SER A 516 -27.26 7.41 -36.84
N LEU A 517 -26.45 7.75 -35.85
CA LEU A 517 -25.13 7.15 -35.60
C LEU A 517 -25.25 5.71 -35.12
N TYR A 518 -26.17 5.43 -34.20
CA TYR A 518 -26.40 4.09 -33.69
C TYR A 518 -26.88 3.12 -34.78
N LYS A 519 -27.74 3.57 -35.70
CA LYS A 519 -28.18 2.75 -36.85
C LYS A 519 -27.06 2.46 -37.87
N ARG A 520 -25.99 3.27 -37.89
CA ARG A 520 -24.82 3.05 -38.75
C ARG A 520 -23.78 2.11 -38.13
N TYR A 521 -23.83 1.96 -36.81
CA TYR A 521 -23.02 0.99 -36.05
C TYR A 521 -23.68 -0.39 -36.14
#